data_AF-A0A923X6J4-F1
#
_entry.id   AF-A0A923X6J4-F1
#
_cell.length_a   1.000
_cell.length_b   1.000
_cell.length_c   1.000
_cell.angle_alpha   90.00
_cell.angle_beta   90.00
_cell.angle_gamma   90.00
#
_symmetry.space_group_name_H-M   'P 1'
#
loop_
_entity.id
_entity.type
_entity.pdbx_description
1 polymer ?
#
loop_
_entity_poly.entity_id
_entity_poly.type
_entity_poly.pdbx_seq_one_letter_code
_entity_poly.pdbx_strand_id
1 'polypeptide(L)'
;MLPYIFVFIGSLLVDCIPIVAPPAWMLMLFIMIKFDLNPYFVVLIGTMGTVCGRIVYMTYIIPWLGRKTIGVQKDADLRFLGEKLSQERRLIYVFVFIYSVLPLSTTALFTATALARVKKRIVVPPFFFGNLIGDGLLLVSGRYAIDHFSDFYKDSLNAKNIFLMLFAFLFVTLFLFVNWRELLENKKIRFKWKFWL
;
A
#
# COMPACT_ATOMS: atom_id res chain seq x y z
N MET A 1 -8.24 -11.74 -23.24
CA MET A 1 -9.21 -12.14 -22.20
C MET A 1 -8.52 -12.97 -21.10
N LEU A 2 -7.94 -14.13 -21.42
CA LEU A 2 -7.26 -15.01 -20.44
C LEU A 2 -6.19 -14.33 -19.55
N PRO A 3 -5.31 -13.45 -20.08
CA PRO A 3 -4.29 -12.79 -19.26
C PRO A 3 -4.86 -11.88 -18.16
N TYR A 4 -6.00 -11.25 -18.41
CA TYR A 4 -6.68 -10.41 -17.40
C TYR A 4 -7.26 -11.23 -16.25
N ILE A 5 -7.63 -12.49 -16.50
CA ILE A 5 -8.03 -13.43 -15.44
C ILE A 5 -6.84 -13.72 -14.53
N PHE A 6 -5.63 -13.86 -15.08
CA PHE A 6 -4.42 -14.02 -14.25
C PHE A 6 -4.11 -12.77 -13.43
N VAL A 7 -4.37 -11.56 -13.97
CA VAL A 7 -4.28 -10.31 -13.19
C VAL A 7 -5.23 -10.34 -12.00
N PHE A 8 -6.49 -10.72 -12.22
CA PHE A 8 -7.50 -10.82 -11.17
C PHE A 8 -7.16 -11.87 -10.11
N ILE A 9 -6.87 -13.10 -10.54
CA ILE A 9 -6.56 -14.21 -9.62
C ILE A 9 -5.26 -13.93 -8.87
N GLY A 10 -4.25 -13.41 -9.56
CA GLY A 10 -2.97 -13.08 -8.98
C GLY A 10 -3.08 -12.03 -7.88
N SER A 11 -3.74 -10.90 -8.16
CA SER A 11 -3.98 -9.85 -7.16
C SER A 11 -4.80 -10.36 -5.97
N LEU A 12 -5.86 -11.13 -6.23
CA LEU A 12 -6.67 -11.74 -5.18
C LEU A 12 -5.84 -12.64 -4.26
N LEU A 13 -5.03 -13.54 -4.83
CA LEU A 13 -4.21 -14.48 -4.06
C LEU A 13 -3.16 -13.76 -3.22
N VAL A 14 -2.46 -12.78 -3.80
CA VAL A 14 -1.46 -11.98 -3.09
C VAL A 14 -2.08 -11.27 -1.89
N ASP A 15 -3.24 -10.65 -2.05
CA ASP A 15 -3.90 -9.91 -0.97
C ASP A 15 -4.62 -10.78 0.06
N CYS A 16 -4.77 -12.08 -0.21
CA CYS A 16 -5.22 -13.06 0.77
C CYS A 16 -4.08 -13.52 1.71
N ILE A 17 -2.82 -13.32 1.35
CA ILE A 17 -1.69 -13.84 2.13
C ILE A 17 -1.50 -12.99 3.41
N PRO A 18 -1.52 -13.60 4.62
CA PRO A 18 -1.31 -12.89 5.88
C PRO A 18 0.16 -12.55 6.19
N ILE A 19 1.08 -12.81 5.26
CA ILE A 19 2.54 -12.64 5.37
C ILE A 19 2.98 -11.54 4.39
N VAL A 20 4.24 -11.11 4.48
CA VAL A 20 4.89 -10.22 3.51
C VAL A 20 4.92 -10.90 2.13
N ALA A 21 3.89 -10.65 1.34
CA ALA A 21 3.84 -10.97 -0.08
C ALA A 21 4.32 -9.77 -0.91
N PRO A 22 4.87 -9.99 -2.13
CA PRO A 22 5.14 -8.89 -3.04
C PRO A 22 3.84 -8.11 -3.29
N PRO A 23 3.82 -6.78 -3.15
CA PRO A 23 2.68 -5.94 -3.48
C PRO A 23 1.97 -6.32 -4.79
N ALA A 24 0.62 -6.34 -4.77
CA ALA A 24 -0.20 -6.76 -5.91
C ALA A 24 0.12 -5.99 -7.20
N TRP A 25 0.42 -4.69 -7.10
CA TRP A 25 0.80 -3.85 -8.25
C TRP A 25 2.05 -4.35 -8.98
N MET A 26 3.02 -4.97 -8.30
CA MET A 26 4.20 -5.53 -8.97
C MET A 26 3.84 -6.73 -9.84
N LEU A 27 2.94 -7.58 -9.34
CA LEU A 27 2.42 -8.71 -10.11
C LEU A 27 1.62 -8.22 -11.32
N MET A 28 0.79 -7.19 -11.13
CA MET A 28 0.05 -6.55 -12.21
C MET A 28 1.00 -6.00 -13.29
N LEU A 29 2.03 -5.26 -12.88
CA LEU A 29 3.04 -4.68 -13.79
C LEU A 29 3.76 -5.77 -14.58
N PHE A 30 4.17 -6.86 -13.91
CA PHE A 30 4.83 -7.99 -14.56
C PHE A 30 3.93 -8.65 -15.61
N ILE A 31 2.67 -8.95 -15.28
CA ILE A 31 1.72 -9.58 -16.21
C ILE A 31 1.39 -8.61 -17.36
N MET A 32 1.21 -7.33 -17.05
CA MET A 32 0.93 -6.30 -18.05
C MET A 32 2.02 -6.24 -19.10
N ILE A 33 3.30 -6.23 -18.70
CA ILE A 33 4.43 -6.14 -19.63
C ILE A 33 4.60 -7.45 -20.38
N LYS A 34 4.52 -8.59 -19.68
CA LYS A 34 4.72 -9.92 -20.29
C LYS A 34 3.71 -10.22 -21.40
N PHE A 35 2.48 -9.74 -21.28
CA PHE A 35 1.39 -9.99 -22.22
C PHE A 35 0.94 -8.74 -23.00
N ASP A 36 1.71 -7.64 -22.93
CA ASP A 36 1.41 -6.34 -23.54
C ASP A 36 -0.05 -5.90 -23.36
N LEU A 37 -0.51 -5.90 -22.11
CA LEU A 37 -1.90 -5.60 -21.76
C LEU A 37 -2.15 -4.11 -21.64
N ASN A 38 -3.39 -3.71 -21.87
CA ASN A 38 -3.80 -2.32 -21.70
C ASN A 38 -3.80 -1.95 -20.20
N PRO A 39 -3.06 -0.89 -19.80
CA PRO A 39 -2.87 -0.53 -18.40
C PRO A 39 -4.17 -0.19 -17.68
N TYR A 40 -5.13 0.47 -18.36
CA TYR A 40 -6.40 0.86 -17.75
C TYR A 40 -7.23 -0.37 -17.33
N PHE A 41 -7.27 -1.40 -18.18
CA PHE A 41 -7.97 -2.64 -17.87
C PHE A 41 -7.23 -3.48 -16.82
N VAL A 42 -5.90 -3.50 -16.84
CA VAL A 42 -5.10 -4.17 -15.80
C VAL A 42 -5.37 -3.55 -14.44
N VAL A 43 -5.33 -2.22 -14.32
CA VAL A 43 -5.59 -1.49 -13.07
C VAL A 43 -6.99 -1.77 -12.56
N LEU A 44 -8.01 -1.70 -13.43
CA LEU A 44 -9.39 -1.94 -13.03
C LEU A 44 -9.60 -3.38 -12.53
N ILE A 45 -9.17 -4.37 -13.31
CA ILE A 45 -9.38 -5.79 -13.01
C ILE A 45 -8.52 -6.23 -11.82
N GLY A 46 -7.27 -5.77 -11.75
CA GLY A 46 -6.39 -6.06 -10.63
C GLY A 46 -6.84 -5.38 -9.34
N THR A 47 -7.41 -4.17 -9.41
CA THR A 47 -8.04 -3.54 -8.25
C THR A 47 -9.26 -4.34 -7.77
N MET A 48 -10.09 -4.85 -8.69
CA MET A 48 -11.20 -5.73 -8.32
C MET A 48 -10.70 -7.00 -7.62
N GLY A 49 -9.64 -7.64 -8.14
CA GLY A 49 -9.03 -8.82 -7.51
C GLY A 49 -8.48 -8.50 -6.12
N THR A 50 -7.76 -7.39 -5.98
CA THR A 50 -7.23 -6.85 -4.72
C THR A 50 -8.35 -6.63 -3.70
N VAL A 51 -9.41 -5.91 -4.07
CA VAL A 51 -10.55 -5.65 -3.17
C VAL A 51 -11.24 -6.95 -2.77
N CYS A 52 -11.46 -7.88 -3.70
CA CYS A 52 -12.00 -9.20 -3.37
C CYS A 52 -11.10 -9.97 -2.39
N GLY A 53 -9.79 -9.99 -2.64
CA GLY A 53 -8.81 -10.59 -1.75
C GLY A 53 -8.86 -9.99 -0.34
N ARG A 54 -8.93 -8.66 -0.23
CA ARG A 54 -9.05 -7.96 1.06
C ARG A 54 -10.36 -8.21 1.78
N ILE A 55 -11.47 -8.36 1.06
CA ILE A 55 -12.75 -8.79 1.64
C ILE A 55 -12.63 -10.20 2.20
N VAL A 56 -12.04 -11.15 1.45
CA VAL A 56 -11.83 -12.53 1.90
C VAL A 56 -10.91 -12.56 3.13
N TYR A 57 -9.80 -11.82 3.06
CA TYR A 57 -8.83 -11.68 4.14
C TYR A 57 -9.47 -11.17 5.44
N MET A 58 -10.21 -10.07 5.37
CA MET A 58 -10.89 -9.44 6.50
C MET A 58 -12.01 -10.33 7.07
N THR A 59 -12.71 -11.08 6.21
CA THR A 59 -13.90 -11.84 6.60
C THR A 59 -13.57 -13.22 7.16
N TYR A 60 -12.62 -13.92 6.56
CA TYR A 60 -12.38 -15.33 6.83
C TYR A 60 -11.01 -15.57 7.46
N ILE A 61 -9.95 -15.00 6.90
CA ILE A 61 -8.57 -15.33 7.28
C ILE A 61 -8.23 -14.77 8.65
N ILE A 62 -8.41 -13.47 8.86
CA ILE A 62 -8.10 -12.84 10.15
C ILE A 62 -8.99 -13.34 11.29
N PRO A 63 -10.34 -13.44 11.15
CA PRO A 63 -11.16 -13.99 12.24
C PRO A 63 -10.85 -15.46 12.55
N TRP A 64 -10.38 -16.24 11.58
CA TRP A 64 -9.91 -17.61 11.82
C TRP A 64 -8.59 -17.64 12.61
N LEU A 65 -7.62 -16.78 12.26
CA LEU A 65 -6.37 -16.64 13.01
C LEU A 65 -6.61 -16.07 14.42
N GLY A 66 -7.37 -14.98 14.51
CA GLY A 66 -7.65 -14.27 15.76
C GLY A 66 -8.39 -15.12 16.79
N ARG A 67 -9.30 -16.01 16.37
CA ARG A 67 -9.96 -16.96 17.29
C ARG A 67 -9.00 -17.91 18.00
N LYS A 68 -7.83 -18.19 17.41
CA LYS A 68 -6.81 -19.05 18.02
C LYS A 68 -5.84 -18.28 18.91
N THR A 69 -5.71 -16.97 18.75
CA THR A 69 -4.62 -16.18 19.35
C THR A 69 -5.09 -15.08 20.30
N ILE A 70 -6.34 -14.61 20.18
CA ILE A 70 -6.86 -13.45 20.92
C ILE A 70 -7.71 -13.94 22.10
N GLY A 71 -7.34 -13.52 23.30
CA GLY A 71 -8.12 -13.78 24.51
C GLY A 71 -9.47 -13.03 24.52
N VAL A 72 -10.46 -13.58 25.22
CA VAL A 72 -11.85 -13.08 25.24
C VAL A 72 -11.95 -11.60 25.62
N GLN A 73 -11.18 -11.15 26.62
CA GLN A 73 -11.16 -9.74 27.04
C GLN A 73 -10.62 -8.82 25.94
N LYS A 74 -9.52 -9.19 25.27
CA LYS A 74 -8.96 -8.41 24.16
C LYS A 74 -9.90 -8.36 22.95
N ASP A 75 -10.65 -9.44 22.67
CA ASP A 75 -11.68 -9.42 21.62
C ASP A 75 -12.80 -8.42 21.95
N ALA A 76 -13.22 -8.34 23.22
CA ALA A 76 -14.23 -7.39 23.66
C ALA A 76 -13.75 -5.93 23.51
N ASP A 77 -12.52 -5.64 23.93
CA ASP A 77 -11.91 -4.30 23.79
C ASP A 77 -11.78 -3.89 22.32
N LEU A 78 -11.32 -4.81 21.46
CA LEU A 78 -11.19 -4.57 20.02
C LEU A 78 -12.54 -4.31 19.36
N ARG A 79 -13.59 -5.05 19.76
CA ARG A 79 -14.96 -4.80 19.27
C ARG A 79 -15.47 -3.42 19.68
N PHE A 80 -15.31 -3.07 20.95
CA PHE A 80 -15.73 -1.76 21.44
C PHE A 80 -15.02 -0.62 20.69
N LEU A 81 -13.71 -0.77 20.49
CA LEU A 81 -12.91 0.19 19.72
C LEU A 81 -13.43 0.32 18.28
N GLY A 82 -13.67 -0.81 17.60
CA GLY A 82 -14.16 -0.80 16.22
C GLY A 82 -15.57 -0.29 16.06
N GLU A 83 -16.45 -0.47 17.04
CA GLU A 83 -17.79 0.13 17.06
C GLU A 83 -17.71 1.65 17.16
N LYS A 84 -16.89 2.17 18.08
CA LYS A 84 -16.66 3.61 18.23
C LYS A 84 -16.03 4.22 16.98
N LEU A 85 -15.01 3.58 16.42
CA LEU A 85 -14.40 3.98 15.14
C LEU A 85 -15.43 3.96 14.00
N SER A 86 -16.30 2.95 13.94
CA SER A 86 -17.34 2.82 12.91
C SER A 86 -18.41 3.92 12.97
N GLN A 87 -18.54 4.63 14.10
CA GLN A 87 -19.40 5.82 14.20
C GLN A 87 -18.76 7.02 13.49
N GLU A 88 -17.43 7.17 13.58
CA GLU A 88 -16.64 8.20 12.92
C GLU A 88 -16.32 7.86 11.46
N ARG A 89 -17.37 7.63 10.66
CA ARG A 89 -17.25 7.19 9.26
C ARG A 89 -16.33 8.08 8.44
N ARG A 90 -16.41 9.40 8.61
CA ARG A 90 -15.61 10.37 7.85
C ARG A 90 -14.11 10.17 8.09
N LEU A 91 -13.72 9.96 9.34
CA LEU A 91 -12.32 9.74 9.70
C LEU A 91 -11.80 8.44 9.09
N ILE A 92 -12.54 7.34 9.19
CA ILE A 92 -12.17 6.06 8.55
C ILE A 92 -12.05 6.23 7.04
N TYR A 93 -13.01 6.90 6.40
CA TYR A 93 -13.00 7.11 4.96
C TYR A 93 -11.75 7.83 4.48
N VAL A 94 -11.44 8.98 5.10
CA VAL A 94 -10.26 9.77 4.74
C VAL A 94 -8.98 9.00 5.05
N PHE A 95 -8.90 8.35 6.21
CA PHE A 95 -7.72 7.60 6.61
C PHE A 95 -7.44 6.44 5.66
N VAL A 96 -8.43 5.59 5.38
CA VAL A 96 -8.30 4.45 4.47
C VAL A 96 -7.96 4.93 3.06
N PHE A 97 -8.64 5.96 2.55
CA PHE A 97 -8.37 6.49 1.22
C PHE A 97 -6.94 6.99 1.07
N ILE A 98 -6.48 7.87 1.96
CA ILE A 98 -5.11 8.41 1.93
C ILE A 98 -4.10 7.26 2.08
N TYR A 99 -4.35 6.34 3.01
CA TYR A 99 -3.47 5.20 3.25
C TYR A 99 -3.35 4.30 2.01
N SER A 100 -4.42 4.14 1.24
CA SER A 100 -4.45 3.31 0.02
C SER A 100 -3.86 3.97 -1.21
N VAL A 101 -3.91 5.30 -1.31
CA VAL A 101 -3.22 6.03 -2.38
C VAL A 101 -1.71 5.95 -2.17
N LEU A 102 -1.27 5.94 -0.91
CA LEU A 102 0.13 5.76 -0.57
C LEU A 102 0.53 4.28 -0.67
N PRO A 103 1.77 3.97 -1.10
CA PRO A 103 2.28 2.61 -1.15
C PRO A 103 2.64 2.08 0.26
N LEU A 104 1.68 2.14 1.19
CA LEU A 104 1.80 1.64 2.56
C LEU A 104 1.30 0.20 2.65
N SER A 105 1.57 -0.46 3.78
CA SER A 105 1.16 -1.85 4.00
C SER A 105 -0.36 -1.97 4.18
N THR A 106 -1.07 -2.19 3.07
CA THR A 106 -2.53 -2.43 3.08
C THR A 106 -2.88 -3.66 3.92
N THR A 107 -1.98 -4.65 4.02
CA THR A 107 -2.12 -5.78 4.95
C THR A 107 -2.28 -5.30 6.39
N ALA A 108 -1.42 -4.39 6.89
CA ALA A 108 -1.53 -3.88 8.26
C ALA A 108 -2.87 -3.16 8.50
N LEU A 109 -3.33 -2.35 7.54
CA LEU A 109 -4.62 -1.67 7.59
C LEU A 109 -5.79 -2.67 7.69
N PHE A 110 -5.80 -3.68 6.82
CA PHE A 110 -6.87 -4.69 6.82
C PHE A 110 -6.79 -5.63 8.02
N THR A 111 -5.60 -5.94 8.54
CA THR A 111 -5.47 -6.70 9.78
C THR A 111 -6.07 -5.91 10.95
N ALA A 112 -5.68 -4.63 11.12
CA ALA A 112 -6.17 -3.80 12.21
C ALA A 112 -7.69 -3.62 12.15
N THR A 113 -8.23 -3.31 10.96
CA THR A 113 -9.68 -3.14 10.79
C THR A 113 -10.45 -4.45 10.95
N ALA A 114 -9.88 -5.59 10.53
CA ALA A 114 -10.48 -6.91 10.74
C ALA A 114 -10.51 -7.31 12.22
N LEU A 115 -9.40 -7.09 12.94
CA LEU A 115 -9.29 -7.37 14.37
C LEU A 115 -10.25 -6.51 15.19
N ALA A 116 -10.35 -5.21 14.86
CA ALA A 116 -11.32 -4.30 15.45
C ALA A 116 -12.77 -4.56 14.99
N ARG A 117 -13.00 -5.47 14.03
CA ARG A 117 -14.34 -5.76 13.46
C ARG A 117 -15.06 -4.53 12.88
N VAL A 118 -14.30 -3.61 12.29
CA VAL A 118 -14.86 -2.45 11.59
C VAL A 118 -15.77 -2.91 10.45
N LYS A 119 -16.88 -2.20 10.21
CA LYS A 119 -17.82 -2.59 9.15
C LYS A 119 -17.14 -2.46 7.77
N LYS A 120 -17.09 -3.58 7.04
CA LYS A 120 -16.52 -3.68 5.67
C LYS A 120 -17.07 -2.61 4.72
N ARG A 121 -18.37 -2.28 4.84
CA ARG A 121 -19.05 -1.26 4.02
C ARG A 121 -18.48 0.16 4.20
N ILE A 122 -17.74 0.41 5.29
CA ILE A 122 -17.08 1.69 5.55
C ILE A 122 -15.66 1.68 4.98
N VAL A 123 -14.95 0.55 5.05
CA VAL A 123 -13.52 0.43 4.65
C VAL A 123 -13.36 0.16 3.16
N VAL A 124 -14.22 -0.68 2.56
CA VAL A 124 -14.06 -1.16 1.18
C VAL A 124 -14.20 -0.04 0.14
N PRO A 125 -15.20 0.85 0.18
CA PRO A 125 -15.32 1.92 -0.83
C PRO A 125 -14.10 2.86 -0.91
N PRO A 126 -13.61 3.47 0.21
CA PRO A 126 -12.42 4.33 0.14
C PRO A 126 -11.17 3.55 -0.23
N PHE A 127 -11.06 2.28 0.17
CA PHE A 127 -9.96 1.40 -0.26
C PHE A 127 -9.98 1.20 -1.78
N PHE A 128 -11.12 0.88 -2.37
CA PHE A 128 -11.25 0.67 -3.82
C PHE A 128 -10.76 1.88 -4.61
N PHE A 129 -11.25 3.08 -4.30
CA PHE A 129 -10.85 4.29 -5.03
C PHE A 129 -9.39 4.68 -4.75
N GLY A 130 -8.94 4.56 -3.51
CA GLY A 130 -7.56 4.87 -3.16
C GLY A 130 -6.58 3.92 -3.86
N ASN A 131 -6.87 2.62 -3.84
CA ASN A 131 -6.06 1.59 -4.48
C ASN A 131 -6.09 1.71 -6.01
N LEU A 132 -7.24 2.03 -6.62
CA LEU A 132 -7.34 2.28 -8.06
C LEU A 132 -6.40 3.40 -8.51
N ILE A 133 -6.35 4.50 -7.76
CA ILE A 133 -5.48 5.64 -8.03
C ILE A 133 -4.02 5.28 -7.73
N GLY A 134 -3.74 4.71 -6.56
CA GLY A 134 -2.39 4.34 -6.13
C GLY A 134 -1.74 3.33 -7.07
N ASP A 135 -2.40 2.21 -7.33
CA ASP A 135 -1.90 1.18 -8.26
C ASP A 135 -1.82 1.73 -9.69
N GLY A 136 -2.80 2.55 -10.11
CA GLY A 136 -2.76 3.21 -11.41
C GLY A 136 -1.51 4.08 -11.60
N LEU A 137 -1.19 4.92 -10.61
CA LEU A 137 0.03 5.74 -10.63
C LEU A 137 1.29 4.88 -10.70
N LEU A 138 1.35 3.80 -9.91
CA LEU A 138 2.50 2.89 -9.89
C LEU A 138 2.66 2.09 -11.19
N LEU A 139 1.55 1.62 -11.78
CA LEU A 139 1.55 0.89 -13.05
C LEU A 139 1.99 1.78 -14.22
N VAL A 140 1.49 3.01 -14.28
CA VAL A 140 1.89 3.99 -15.31
C VAL A 140 3.37 4.37 -15.13
N SER A 141 3.78 4.67 -13.89
CA SER A 141 5.18 5.02 -13.59
C SER A 141 6.13 3.87 -13.88
N GLY A 142 5.74 2.64 -13.51
CA GLY A 142 6.51 1.42 -13.74
C GLY A 142 6.68 1.11 -15.23
N ARG A 143 5.62 1.26 -16.03
CA ARG A 143 5.71 1.11 -17.50
C ARG A 143 6.64 2.16 -18.10
N TYR A 144 6.48 3.42 -17.72
CA TYR A 144 7.35 4.50 -18.20
C TYR A 144 8.83 4.24 -17.87
N ALA A 145 9.12 3.79 -16.65
CA ALA A 145 10.48 3.47 -16.21
C ALA A 145 11.10 2.31 -17.00
N ILE A 146 10.30 1.32 -17.41
CA ILE A 146 10.77 0.15 -18.16
C ILE A 146 10.96 0.50 -19.64
N ASP A 147 10.02 1.23 -20.24
CA ASP A 147 10.10 1.65 -21.64
C ASP A 147 11.34 2.54 -21.89
N HIS A 148 11.69 3.40 -20.93
CA HIS A 148 12.87 4.27 -21.02
C HIS A 148 14.10 3.68 -20.32
N PHE A 149 14.06 2.43 -19.88
CA PHE A 149 15.15 1.83 -19.09
C PHE A 149 16.47 1.80 -19.88
N SER A 150 16.42 1.55 -21.19
CA SER A 150 17.61 1.58 -22.06
C SER A 150 18.25 2.95 -22.16
N ASP A 151 17.42 4.01 -22.15
CA ASP A 151 17.87 5.39 -22.22
C ASP A 151 18.44 5.81 -20.87
N PHE A 152 17.75 5.45 -19.76
CA PHE A 152 18.29 5.62 -18.41
C PHE A 152 19.61 4.88 -18.20
N TYR A 153 19.80 3.68 -18.76
CA TYR A 153 21.03 2.91 -18.61
C TYR A 153 22.18 3.49 -19.42
N LYS A 154 21.94 3.91 -20.67
CA LYS A 154 22.96 4.51 -21.54
C LYS A 154 23.35 5.93 -21.10
N ASP A 155 22.39 6.73 -20.63
CA ASP A 155 22.61 8.06 -20.04
C ASP A 155 22.84 8.04 -18.52
N SER A 156 22.94 6.87 -17.88
CA SER A 156 23.18 6.76 -16.43
C SER A 156 24.47 7.47 -16.00
N LEU A 157 25.48 7.45 -16.87
CA LEU A 157 26.77 8.13 -16.68
C LEU A 157 26.76 9.62 -17.08
N ASN A 158 25.61 10.15 -17.51
CA ASN A 158 25.45 11.57 -17.79
C ASN A 158 25.49 12.36 -16.47
N ALA A 159 26.29 13.43 -16.43
CA ALA A 159 26.53 14.22 -15.22
C ALA A 159 25.22 14.71 -14.55
N LYS A 160 24.16 14.93 -15.35
CA LYS A 160 22.83 15.30 -14.85
C LYS A 160 22.17 14.19 -14.03
N ASN A 161 22.28 12.94 -14.44
CA ASN A 161 21.67 11.80 -13.75
C ASN A 161 22.45 11.44 -12.48
N ILE A 162 23.78 11.54 -12.52
CA ILE A 162 24.64 11.42 -11.33
C ILE A 162 24.28 12.51 -10.31
N PHE A 163 24.10 13.76 -10.76
CA PHE A 163 23.65 14.85 -9.90
C PHE A 163 22.26 14.55 -9.30
N LEU A 164 21.32 14.04 -10.09
CA LEU A 164 19.97 13.71 -9.63
C LEU A 164 19.97 12.57 -8.61
N MET A 165 20.80 11.55 -8.82
CA MET A 165 21.01 10.45 -7.87
C MET A 165 21.65 10.93 -6.57
N LEU A 166 22.71 11.73 -6.65
CA LEU A 166 23.36 12.33 -5.48
C LEU A 166 22.40 13.26 -4.74
N PHE A 167 21.59 14.04 -5.46
CA PHE A 167 20.60 14.92 -4.89
C PHE A 167 19.49 14.14 -4.19
N ALA A 168 18.94 13.10 -4.82
CA ALA A 168 17.93 12.23 -4.21
C ALA A 168 18.49 11.51 -2.98
N PHE A 169 19.72 10.99 -3.08
CA PHE A 169 20.41 10.37 -1.95
C PHE A 169 20.63 11.36 -0.81
N LEU A 170 21.16 12.55 -1.10
CA LEU A 170 21.36 13.62 -0.13
C LEU A 170 20.03 14.02 0.52
N PHE A 171 18.96 14.16 -0.27
CA PHE A 171 17.63 14.53 0.21
C PHE A 171 17.08 13.48 1.18
N VAL A 172 17.13 12.20 0.83
CA VAL A 172 16.73 11.09 1.72
C VAL A 172 17.58 11.07 2.98
N THR A 173 18.89 11.26 2.85
CA THR A 173 19.83 11.26 3.96
C THR A 173 19.53 12.41 4.93
N LEU A 174 19.36 13.63 4.42
CA LEU A 174 18.97 14.80 5.20
C LEU A 174 17.62 14.57 5.90
N PHE A 175 16.63 14.03 5.19
CA PHE A 175 15.32 13.72 5.75
C PHE A 175 15.39 12.71 6.91
N LEU A 176 16.24 11.69 6.80
CA LEU A 176 16.48 10.72 7.87
C LEU A 176 17.15 11.36 9.10
N PHE A 177 18.03 12.33 8.89
CA PHE A 177 18.74 13.02 9.98
C PHE A 177 17.97 14.17 10.61
N VAL A 178 16.81 14.57 10.07
CA VAL A 178 15.94 15.58 10.70
C VAL A 178 15.38 15.03 12.02
N ASN A 179 15.54 15.80 13.10
CA ASN A 179 14.87 15.52 14.36
C ASN A 179 13.39 15.87 14.26
N TRP A 180 12.58 14.92 13.79
CA TRP A 180 11.14 15.07 13.62
C TRP A 180 10.41 15.54 14.88
N ARG A 181 10.88 15.13 16.07
CA ARG A 181 10.28 15.54 17.35
C ARG A 181 10.47 17.04 17.60
N GLU A 182 11.70 17.55 17.51
CA GLU A 182 11.97 18.99 17.69
C GLU A 182 11.35 19.84 16.56
N LEU A 183 11.29 19.32 15.33
CA LEU A 183 10.67 20.00 14.21
C LEU A 183 9.15 20.16 14.40
N LEU A 184 8.47 19.10 14.84
CA LEU A 184 7.01 19.11 15.01
C LEU A 184 6.57 19.81 16.31
N GLU A 185 7.30 19.68 17.41
CA GLU A 185 6.96 20.29 18.70
C GLU A 185 7.40 21.76 18.78
N ASN A 186 8.61 22.08 18.33
CA ASN A 186 9.23 23.41 18.53
C ASN A 186 9.37 24.24 17.24
N LYS A 187 8.95 23.72 16.08
CA LYS A 187 9.12 24.34 14.74
C LYS A 187 10.58 24.72 14.41
N LYS A 188 11.55 24.04 15.02
CA LYS A 188 12.99 24.26 14.82
C LYS A 188 13.60 23.06 14.10
N ILE A 189 14.21 23.30 12.95
CA ILE A 189 14.96 22.25 12.22
C ILE A 189 16.27 22.01 12.96
N ARG A 190 16.46 20.79 13.46
CA ARG A 190 17.72 20.32 14.05
C ARG A 190 18.07 18.96 13.45
N PHE A 191 19.32 18.81 13.04
CA PHE A 191 19.84 17.56 12.50
C PHE A 191 20.50 16.75 13.60
N LYS A 192 20.06 15.49 13.79
CA LYS A 192 20.61 14.58 14.81
C LYS A 192 21.41 13.49 14.11
N TRP A 193 22.72 13.71 13.96
CA TRP A 193 23.64 12.83 13.23
C TRP A 193 23.95 11.48 13.89
N LYS A 194 23.38 11.20 15.07
CA LYS A 194 23.53 9.90 15.74
C LYS A 194 22.40 8.95 15.33
N PHE A 195 22.71 8.04 14.40
CA PHE A 195 22.01 6.76 14.27
C PHE A 195 22.39 5.91 15.48
N TRP A 196 21.65 6.03 16.58
CA TRP A 196 21.64 5.09 17.70
C TRP A 196 23.01 4.73 18.34
N LEU A 197 23.34 5.43 19.43
CA LEU A 197 24.03 4.90 20.61
C LEU A 197 23.50 5.68 21.82
#